data_AF-A0A444XLR2-F1
#
_entry.id   AF-A0A444XLR2-F1
#
_cell.length_a   1.000
_cell.length_b   1.000
_cell.length_c   1.000
_cell.angle_alpha   90.00
_cell.angle_beta   90.00
_cell.angle_gamma   90.00
#
_symmetry.space_group_name_H-M   'P 1'
#
loop_
_entity.id
_entity.type
_entity.pdbx_description
1 polymer ?
#
loop_
_entity_poly.entity_id
_entity_poly.type
_entity_poly.pdbx_seq_one_letter_code
_entity_poly.pdbx_strand_id
1 'polypeptide(L)'
;MGPSGCGKSTLLDALSGRLSSSVKQTGKILINGHKQALAYGTSGYVTQDDAMLSTLTAGETLYYSAQLQFPDSMSTSEKKEQADITLREMGLQDAIDTRVGGWGSKGLSGGLQSE
;
A
#
# COMPACT_ATOMS: atom_id res chain seq x y z
N MET A 1 4.34 -20.52 8.28
CA MET A 1 3.18 -19.88 8.94
C MET A 1 3.32 -20.08 10.45
N GLY A 2 3.38 -19.01 11.24
CA GLY A 2 3.47 -19.08 12.71
C GLY A 2 2.10 -18.83 13.38
N PRO A 3 1.84 -19.36 14.58
CA PRO A 3 0.56 -19.25 15.26
C PRO A 3 0.17 -17.79 15.56
N SER A 4 -1.09 -17.52 15.84
CA SER A 4 -1.52 -16.19 16.27
C SER A 4 -0.75 -15.77 17.52
N GLY A 5 -0.36 -14.49 17.60
CA GLY A 5 0.45 -13.98 18.72
C GLY A 5 1.96 -14.27 18.66
N CYS A 6 2.47 -15.01 17.66
CA CYS A 6 3.92 -15.28 17.57
C CYS A 6 4.79 -14.09 17.09
N GLY A 7 4.22 -12.88 17.00
CA GLY A 7 4.96 -11.66 16.64
C GLY A 7 5.17 -11.42 15.14
N LYS A 8 4.35 -12.00 14.25
CA LYS A 8 4.47 -11.79 12.79
C LYS A 8 4.38 -10.31 12.41
N SER A 9 3.30 -9.65 12.84
CA SER A 9 3.09 -8.22 12.58
C SER A 9 4.18 -7.38 13.23
N THR A 10 4.55 -7.70 14.47
CA THR A 10 5.66 -7.03 15.18
C THR A 10 6.99 -7.13 14.43
N LEU A 11 7.28 -8.27 13.80
CA LEU A 11 8.48 -8.43 12.98
C LEU A 11 8.42 -7.57 11.72
N LEU A 12 7.29 -7.56 11.01
CA LEU A 12 7.11 -6.72 9.82
C LEU A 12 7.13 -5.22 10.15
N ASP A 13 6.61 -4.82 11.30
CA ASP A 13 6.68 -3.45 11.80
C ASP A 13 8.12 -3.04 12.16
N ALA A 14 8.91 -3.95 12.73
CA ALA A 14 10.33 -3.73 12.99
C ALA A 14 11.14 -3.58 11.69
N LEU A 15 10.81 -4.37 10.66
CA LEU A 15 11.47 -4.31 9.34
C LEU A 15 11.06 -3.07 8.53
N SER A 16 9.83 -2.58 8.71
CA SER A 16 9.30 -1.38 8.04
C SER A 16 9.52 -0.09 8.83
N GLY A 17 10.17 -0.15 9.99
CA GLY A 17 10.50 1.04 10.79
C GLY A 17 9.29 1.65 11.49
N ARG A 18 8.18 0.91 11.60
CA ARG A 18 6.91 1.33 12.22
C ARG A 18 6.80 0.95 13.69
N LEU A 19 7.83 0.31 14.26
CA LEU A 19 7.86 -0.08 15.66
C LEU A 19 7.81 1.16 16.58
N SER A 20 6.99 1.11 17.63
CA SER A 20 6.92 2.20 18.61
C SER A 20 8.29 2.53 19.21
N SER A 21 8.59 3.81 19.41
CA SER A 21 9.82 4.29 20.03
C SER A 21 10.04 3.76 21.46
N SER A 22 8.98 3.29 22.11
CA SER A 22 9.04 2.64 23.42
C SER A 22 9.58 1.21 23.39
N VAL A 23 9.71 0.59 22.21
CA VAL A 23 10.14 -0.80 22.05
C VAL A 23 11.65 -0.87 21.82
N LYS A 24 12.34 -1.68 22.62
CA LYS A 24 13.77 -1.91 22.44
C LYS A 24 14.01 -2.88 21.28
N GLN A 25 14.63 -2.38 20.22
CA GLN A 25 15.08 -3.19 19.08
C GLN A 25 16.57 -3.55 19.23
N THR A 26 16.93 -4.80 18.95
CA THR A 26 18.32 -5.27 18.91
C THR A 26 18.59 -6.04 17.62
N GLY A 27 19.80 -5.93 17.08
CA GLY A 27 20.20 -6.57 15.82
C GLY A 27 20.54 -5.55 14.73
N LYS A 28 20.77 -6.04 13.51
CA LYS A 28 21.05 -5.21 12.33
C LYS A 28 20.05 -5.56 11.23
N ILE A 29 19.42 -4.54 10.66
CA ILE A 29 18.63 -4.65 9.42
C ILE A 29 19.46 -4.02 8.32
N LEU A 30 19.69 -4.77 7.24
CA LEU A 30 20.46 -4.35 6.08
C LEU A 30 19.59 -4.47 4.85
N ILE A 31 19.53 -3.41 4.04
CA ILE A 31 18.88 -3.39 2.73
C ILE A 31 20.01 -3.40 1.71
N ASN A 32 20.04 -4.42 0.84
CA ASN A 32 21.11 -4.62 -0.14
C ASN A 32 22.52 -4.60 0.47
N GLY A 33 22.68 -5.15 1.68
CA GLY A 33 23.97 -5.20 2.40
C GLY A 33 24.34 -3.93 3.16
N HIS A 34 23.57 -2.86 3.04
CA HIS A 34 23.84 -1.57 3.70
C HIS A 34 22.81 -1.26 4.78
N LYS A 35 23.26 -0.58 5.84
CA LYS A 35 22.35 -0.01 6.84
C LYS A 35 21.72 1.24 6.22
N GLN A 36 20.47 1.11 5.78
CA GLN A 36 19.72 2.18 5.14
C GLN A 36 18.61 2.67 6.06
N ALA A 37 18.44 3.99 6.14
CA ALA A 37 17.27 4.57 6.77
C ALA A 37 16.04 4.25 5.91
N LEU A 38 14.96 3.81 6.54
CA LEU A 38 13.69 3.57 5.87
C LEU A 38 13.07 4.92 5.55
N ALA A 39 13.45 5.46 4.38
CA ALA A 39 12.92 6.71 3.86
C ALA A 39 11.70 6.45 2.98
N TYR A 40 10.83 7.45 2.88
CA TYR A 40 9.71 7.45 1.95
C TYR A 40 10.19 7.09 0.53
N GLY A 41 9.50 6.17 -0.13
CA GLY A 41 9.85 5.68 -1.47
C GLY A 41 10.90 4.55 -1.55
N THR A 42 11.48 4.11 -0.42
CA THR A 42 12.44 2.97 -0.42
C THR A 42 11.75 1.61 -0.36
N SER A 43 10.57 1.52 0.26
CA SER A 43 9.83 0.28 0.46
C SER A 43 8.32 0.55 0.57
N GLY A 44 7.50 -0.39 0.09
CA GLY A 44 6.05 -0.42 0.32
C GLY A 44 5.69 -1.29 1.52
N TYR A 45 4.66 -0.89 2.28
CA TYR A 45 4.10 -1.68 3.37
C TYR A 45 2.57 -1.65 3.26
N VAL A 46 1.97 -2.82 3.09
CA VAL A 46 0.51 -2.99 3.06
C VAL A 46 0.05 -3.38 4.46
N THR A 47 -0.82 -2.56 5.05
CA THR A 47 -1.40 -2.81 6.37
C THR A 47 -2.48 -3.88 6.29
N GLN A 48 -2.81 -4.49 7.43
CA GLN A 48 -3.91 -5.45 7.51
C GLN A 48 -5.29 -4.78 7.38
N ASP A 49 -5.40 -3.51 7.79
CA ASP A 49 -6.61 -2.71 7.62
C ASP A 49 -6.46 -1.78 6.40
N ASP A 50 -7.49 -1.75 5.55
CA ASP A 50 -7.56 -0.90 4.36
C ASP A 50 -8.01 0.52 4.71
N ALA A 51 -7.09 1.47 4.64
CA ALA A 51 -7.37 2.90 4.86
C ALA A 51 -7.65 3.62 3.53
N MET A 52 -8.71 3.22 2.83
CA MET A 52 -9.11 3.82 1.55
C MET A 52 -10.22 4.87 1.69
N LEU A 53 -10.22 5.85 0.78
CA LEU A 53 -11.28 6.86 0.71
C LEU A 53 -12.53 6.25 0.06
N SER A 54 -13.53 5.92 0.88
CA SER A 54 -14.79 5.29 0.47
C SER A 54 -15.56 5.99 -0.66
N THR A 55 -15.32 7.29 -0.86
CA THR A 55 -16.03 8.11 -1.86
C THR A 55 -15.43 8.03 -3.26
N LEU A 56 -14.17 7.60 -3.39
CA LEU A 56 -13.47 7.49 -4.67
C LEU A 56 -13.77 6.16 -5.36
N THR A 57 -13.61 6.11 -6.68
CA THR A 57 -13.56 4.84 -7.42
C THR A 57 -12.21 4.15 -7.30
N ALA A 58 -12.15 2.86 -7.68
CA ALA A 58 -10.88 2.13 -7.75
C ALA A 58 -9.86 2.85 -8.65
N GLY A 59 -10.31 3.30 -9.84
CA GLY A 59 -9.48 4.02 -10.78
C GLY A 59 -8.99 5.36 -10.25
N GLU A 60 -9.87 6.14 -9.62
CA GLU A 60 -9.50 7.42 -9.00
C GLU A 60 -8.48 7.22 -7.89
N THR A 61 -8.70 6.23 -7.01
CA THR A 61 -7.82 5.92 -5.88
C THR A 61 -6.41 5.57 -6.36
N LEU A 62 -6.30 4.72 -7.37
CA LEU A 62 -4.99 4.34 -7.91
C LEU A 62 -4.32 5.49 -8.67
N TYR A 63 -5.09 6.27 -9.43
CA TYR A 63 -4.56 7.43 -10.13
C TYR A 63 -4.01 8.50 -9.17
N TYR A 64 -4.74 8.81 -8.09
CA TYR A 64 -4.23 9.72 -7.05
C TYR A 64 -3.00 9.15 -6.34
N SER A 65 -2.99 7.84 -6.08
CA SER A 65 -1.83 7.15 -5.50
C SER A 65 -0.61 7.26 -6.42
N ALA A 66 -0.78 7.07 -7.73
CA ALA A 66 0.27 7.24 -8.73
C ALA A 66 0.78 8.69 -8.77
N GLN A 67 -0.12 9.68 -8.72
CA GLN A 67 0.29 11.10 -8.68
C GLN A 67 1.18 11.45 -7.49
N LEU A 68 0.89 10.88 -6.31
CA LEU A 68 1.64 11.14 -5.07
C LEU A 68 2.95 10.35 -4.98
N GLN A 69 2.99 9.13 -5.53
CA GLN A 69 4.15 8.25 -5.39
C GLN A 69 5.20 8.45 -6.49
N PHE A 70 4.78 8.83 -7.70
CA PHE A 70 5.71 9.07 -8.80
C PHE A 70 6.31 10.47 -8.77
N PRO A 71 7.58 10.63 -9.19
CA PRO A 71 8.26 11.92 -9.20
C PRO A 71 7.59 12.92 -10.14
N ASP A 72 7.75 14.22 -9.87
CA ASP A 72 7.21 15.30 -10.71
C ASP A 72 7.85 15.38 -12.10
N SER A 73 8.99 14.70 -12.31
CA SER A 73 9.62 14.56 -13.62
C SER A 73 8.80 13.69 -14.59
N MET A 74 7.90 12.86 -14.07
CA MET A 74 7.00 12.03 -14.88
C MET A 74 5.73 12.82 -15.20
N SER A 75 5.33 12.83 -16.46
CA SER A 75 4.14 13.55 -16.91
C SER A 75 2.85 12.94 -16.35
N THR A 76 1.80 13.74 -16.27
CA THR A 76 0.47 13.27 -15.85
C THR A 76 -0.04 12.11 -16.70
N SER A 77 0.28 12.09 -18.00
CA SER A 77 -0.10 11.01 -18.91
C SER A 77 0.61 9.71 -18.57
N GLU A 78 1.92 9.76 -18.32
CA GLU A 78 2.71 8.58 -17.93
C GLU A 78 2.27 8.03 -16.57
N LYS A 79 1.99 8.92 -15.60
CA LYS A 79 1.46 8.51 -14.29
C LYS A 79 0.10 7.82 -14.42
N LYS A 80 -0.74 8.31 -15.34
CA LYS A 80 -2.05 7.70 -15.63
C LYS A 80 -1.89 6.33 -16.29
N GLU A 81 -1.05 6.23 -17.31
CA GLU A 81 -0.77 4.97 -17.99
C GLU A 81 -0.25 3.91 -17.00
N GLN A 82 0.64 4.31 -16.08
CA GLN A 82 1.15 3.41 -15.06
C GLN A 82 0.05 2.92 -14.10
N ALA A 83 -0.92 3.77 -13.74
CA ALA A 83 -2.08 3.36 -12.95
C ALA A 83 -2.97 2.37 -13.74
N ASP A 84 -3.21 2.62 -15.03
CA ASP A 84 -4.01 1.74 -15.89
C ASP A 84 -3.34 0.36 -16.06
N ILE A 85 -2.00 0.32 -16.19
CA ILE A 85 -1.22 -0.93 -16.21
C ILE A 85 -1.39 -1.69 -14.89
N THR A 86 -1.25 -1.02 -13.75
CA THR A 86 -1.38 -1.66 -12.44
C THR A 86 -2.80 -2.21 -12.19
N LEU A 87 -3.85 -1.47 -12.56
CA LEU A 87 -5.24 -1.99 -12.55
C LEU A 87 -5.36 -3.28 -13.37
N ARG A 88 -4.69 -3.32 -14.52
CA ARG A 88 -4.73 -4.47 -15.42
C ARG A 88 -4.01 -5.67 -14.83
N GLU A 89 -2.84 -5.46 -14.22
CA GLU A 89 -2.05 -6.52 -13.58
C GLU A 89 -2.75 -7.11 -12.36
N MET A 90 -3.51 -6.29 -11.64
CA MET A 90 -4.32 -6.71 -10.48
C MET A 90 -5.68 -7.30 -10.87
N GLY A 91 -6.05 -7.30 -12.16
CA GLY A 91 -7.35 -7.84 -12.61
C GLY A 91 -8.56 -7.00 -12.19
N LEU A 92 -8.36 -5.72 -11.90
CA LEU A 92 -9.38 -4.81 -11.36
C LEU A 92 -10.06 -3.95 -12.44
N GLN A 93 -9.95 -4.33 -13.73
CA GLN A 93 -10.46 -3.49 -14.84
C GLN A 93 -11.98 -3.29 -14.76
N ASP A 94 -12.71 -4.33 -14.39
CA ASP A 94 -14.18 -4.28 -14.27
C ASP A 94 -14.63 -3.42 -13.07
N ALA A 95 -13.72 -3.12 -12.14
CA ALA A 95 -13.98 -2.37 -10.92
C ALA A 95 -13.57 -0.89 -11.02
N ILE A 96 -13.03 -0.43 -12.16
CA ILE A 96 -12.41 0.89 -12.32
C ILE A 96 -13.34 2.06 -11.93
N ASP A 97 -14.62 1.98 -12.32
CA ASP A 97 -15.64 2.98 -12.04
C ASP A 97 -16.48 2.66 -10.79
N THR A 98 -16.15 1.56 -10.10
CA THR A 98 -16.84 1.16 -8.87
C THR A 98 -16.24 1.91 -7.69
N ARG A 99 -17.10 2.53 -6.87
CA ARG A 99 -16.68 3.16 -5.62
C ARG A 99 -16.10 2.13 -4.67
N VAL A 100 -15.02 2.50 -3.99
CA VAL A 100 -14.43 1.66 -2.92
C VAL A 100 -15.52 1.27 -1.92
N GLY A 101 -16.35 2.23 -1.52
CA GLY A 101 -17.40 2.00 -0.52
C GLY A 101 -16.81 1.93 0.89
N GLY A 102 -17.67 1.72 1.88
CA GLY A 102 -17.27 1.76 3.28
C GLY A 102 -18.43 1.42 4.21
N TRP A 103 -18.24 1.67 5.51
CA TRP A 103 -19.27 1.36 6.49
C TRP A 103 -20.55 2.16 6.21
N GLY A 104 -21.57 1.51 5.64
CA GLY A 104 -22.86 2.11 5.27
C GLY A 104 -23.06 2.45 3.78
N SER A 105 -22.06 2.25 2.92
CA SER A 105 -22.18 2.49 1.46
C SER A 105 -21.73 1.27 0.66
N LYS A 106 -22.57 0.81 -0.28
CA LYS A 106 -22.19 -0.26 -1.22
C LYS A 106 -21.01 0.19 -2.09
N GLY A 107 -20.07 -0.73 -2.33
CA GLY A 107 -18.89 -0.51 -3.15
C GLY A 107 -18.22 -1.84 -3.51
N LEU A 108 -16.89 -1.81 -3.64
CA LEU A 108 -16.07 -2.99 -3.90
C LEU A 108 -16.29 -4.09 -2.87
N SER A 109 -16.15 -5.34 -3.29
CA SER A 109 -16.13 -6.47 -2.36
C SER A 109 -14.88 -6.39 -1.48
N GLY A 110 -14.93 -6.97 -0.27
CA GLY A 110 -13.76 -6.95 0.63
C GLY A 110 -12.51 -7.59 0.01
N GLY A 111 -12.67 -8.61 -0.84
CA GLY A 111 -11.54 -9.20 -1.57
C GLY A 111 -10.90 -8.22 -2.56
N LEU A 112 -11.73 -7.50 -3.32
CA LEU A 112 -11.28 -6.48 -4.27
C LEU A 112 -10.70 -5.23 -3.59
N GLN A 113 -11.06 -4.97 -2.32
CA GLN A 113 -10.47 -3.86 -1.55
C GLN A 113 -9.07 -4.17 -1.05
N SER A 114 -8.79 -5.45 -0.78
CA SER A 114 -7.49 -5.92 -0.28
C SER A 114 -6.54 -6.40 -1.38
N GLU A 115 -6.98 -6.41 -2.65
CA GLU A 115 -6.13 -6.71 -3.81
C GLU A 115 -5.15 -5.57 -4.12
#